data_AF-A0A7W1KKA3-F1
#
_entry.id   AF-A0A7W1KKA3-F1
#
_cell.length_a   1.000
_cell.length_b   1.000
_cell.length_c   1.000
_cell.angle_alpha   90.00
_cell.angle_beta   90.00
_cell.angle_gamma   90.00
#
_symmetry.space_group_name_H-M   'P 1'
#
loop_
_entity.id
_entity.type
_entity.pdbx_description
1 polymer ?
#
loop_
_entity_poly.entity_id
_entity_poly.type
_entity_poly.pdbx_seq_one_letter_code
_entity_poly.pdbx_strand_id
1 'polypeptide(L)'
;MAILLVAPASALNAQGDEGSVSSRVAEWYASAAQSAPGQWGVAVADQSGKMIWSLNPDQWLMPASAVKLFTTGYARSVLGGTARRATRVVGAGVVDTLRGEWLGNWALELNGDPSFERAA
;
A
#
# COMPACT_ATOMS: atom_id res chain seq x y z
N MET A 1 20.29 17.17 -50.56
CA MET A 1 20.97 16.94 -49.27
C MET A 1 20.34 17.91 -48.28
N ALA A 2 19.35 17.46 -47.50
CA ALA A 2 18.61 18.32 -46.58
C ALA A 2 19.19 18.14 -45.17
N ILE A 3 19.67 19.24 -44.58
CA ILE A 3 20.22 19.26 -43.22
C ILE A 3 19.03 19.40 -42.26
N LEU A 4 18.72 18.34 -41.52
CA LEU A 4 17.77 18.38 -40.41
C LEU A 4 18.46 19.02 -39.20
N LEU A 5 18.02 20.23 -38.83
CA LEU A 5 18.35 20.85 -37.54
C LEU A 5 17.51 20.18 -36.45
N VAL A 6 18.14 19.34 -35.63
CA VAL A 6 17.53 18.84 -34.39
C VAL A 6 17.71 19.92 -33.32
N ALA A 7 16.60 20.55 -32.94
CA ALA A 7 16.58 21.42 -31.77
C ALA A 7 16.71 20.55 -30.49
N PRO A 8 17.50 20.97 -29.48
CA PRO A 8 17.51 20.26 -28.21
C PRO A 8 16.14 20.43 -27.56
N ALA A 9 15.50 19.32 -27.23
CA ALA A 9 14.35 19.32 -26.35
C ALA A 9 14.81 19.83 -24.98
N SER A 10 14.47 21.07 -24.63
CA SER A 10 14.60 21.58 -23.27
C SER A 10 13.83 20.63 -22.36
N ALA A 11 14.53 19.91 -21.49
CA ALA A 11 13.91 19.16 -20.42
C ALA A 11 13.11 20.16 -19.57
N LEU A 12 11.78 20.09 -19.65
CA LEU A 12 10.87 20.77 -18.76
C LEU A 12 11.07 20.18 -17.36
N ASN A 13 12.08 20.66 -16.62
CA ASN A 13 12.14 20.48 -15.17
C ASN A 13 11.10 21.42 -14.56
N ALA A 14 9.83 21.07 -14.72
CA ALA A 14 8.74 21.62 -13.93
C ALA A 14 8.57 20.80 -12.64
N GLN A 15 9.67 20.58 -11.92
CA GLN A 15 9.60 20.28 -10.48
C GLN A 15 9.64 21.65 -9.80
N GLY A 16 8.57 22.03 -9.12
CA GLY A 16 8.56 23.29 -8.36
C GLY A 16 9.78 23.35 -7.43
N ASP A 17 10.41 24.52 -7.34
CA ASP A 17 11.56 24.74 -6.47
C ASP A 17 11.25 24.27 -5.04
N GLU A 18 12.15 23.55 -4.39
CA GLU A 18 11.98 23.04 -3.02
C GLU A 18 11.60 24.16 -2.05
N GLY A 19 12.16 25.36 -2.25
CA GLY A 19 11.81 26.56 -1.48
C GLY A 19 10.34 26.95 -1.64
N SER A 20 9.79 26.83 -2.86
CA SER A 20 8.38 27.10 -3.12
C SER A 20 7.46 26.07 -2.46
N VAL A 21 7.86 24.79 -2.43
CA VAL A 21 7.09 23.72 -1.78
C VAL A 21 7.11 23.91 -0.27
N SER A 22 8.29 24.17 0.31
CA SER A 22 8.45 24.42 1.74
C SER A 22 7.57 25.57 2.23
N SER A 23 7.58 26.72 1.54
CA SER A 23 6.72 27.87 1.88
C SER A 23 5.23 27.53 1.81
N ARG A 24 4.79 26.82 0.76
CA ARG A 24 3.38 26.42 0.61
C ARG A 24 2.92 25.46 1.71
N VAL A 25 3.77 24.51 2.11
CA VAL A 25 3.46 23.57 3.20
C VAL A 25 3.42 24.31 4.54
N ALA A 26 4.32 25.27 4.77
CA ALA A 26 4.31 26.10 5.97
C ALA A 26 3.03 26.93 6.10
N GLU A 27 2.61 27.60 5.01
CA GLU A 27 1.35 28.36 4.96
C GLU A 27 0.13 27.46 5.20
N TRP A 28 0.10 26.30 4.57
CA TRP A 28 -0.94 25.30 4.80
C TRP A 28 -0.99 24.87 6.26
N TYR A 29 0.15 24.53 6.87
CA TYR A 29 0.21 24.07 8.26
C TYR A 29 -0.30 25.17 9.22
N ALA A 30 0.09 26.43 9.00
CA ALA A 30 -0.36 27.56 9.82
C ALA A 30 -1.89 27.70 9.84
N SER A 31 -2.57 27.37 8.73
CA SER A 31 -4.03 27.35 8.65
C SER A 31 -4.63 26.06 9.23
N ALA A 32 -4.05 24.90 8.89
CA ALA A 32 -4.53 23.60 9.33
C ALA A 32 -4.49 23.44 10.86
N ALA A 33 -3.40 23.88 11.49
CA ALA A 33 -3.23 23.78 12.95
C ALA A 33 -4.28 24.58 13.74
N GLN A 34 -4.86 25.64 13.14
CA GLN A 34 -5.94 26.42 13.77
C GLN A 34 -7.28 25.66 13.77
N SER A 35 -7.54 24.88 12.72
CA SER A 35 -8.82 24.17 12.55
C SER A 35 -8.79 22.74 13.09
N ALA A 36 -7.59 22.15 13.25
CA ALA A 36 -7.40 20.79 13.76
C ALA A 36 -6.32 20.77 14.87
N PRO A 37 -6.67 21.23 16.08
CA PRO A 37 -5.74 21.24 17.20
C PRO A 37 -5.36 19.81 17.63
N GLY A 38 -4.10 19.62 18.03
CA GLY A 38 -3.59 18.32 18.46
C GLY A 38 -2.08 18.23 18.39
N GLN A 39 -1.53 17.03 18.62
CA GLN A 39 -0.12 16.75 18.36
C GLN A 39 0.04 16.36 16.89
N TRP A 40 0.93 17.05 16.19
CA TRP A 40 1.23 16.84 14.78
C TRP A 40 2.66 16.37 14.61
N GLY A 41 2.84 15.41 13.71
CA GLY A 41 4.11 14.98 13.16
C GLY A 41 3.96 14.96 11.64
N VAL A 42 4.81 15.70 10.93
CA VAL A 42 4.76 15.83 9.48
C VAL A 42 6.17 15.75 8.92
N ALA A 43 6.35 14.91 7.90
CA ALA A 43 7.58 14.80 7.15
C ALA A 43 7.25 14.83 5.65
N VAL A 44 7.77 15.82 4.94
CA VAL A 44 7.68 15.95 3.48
C VAL A 44 9.08 15.83 2.90
N ALA A 45 9.30 14.83 2.05
CA ALA A 45 10.60 14.53 1.43
C ALA A 45 10.46 14.36 -0.09
N ASP A 46 11.57 14.50 -0.81
CA ASP A 46 11.66 14.15 -2.22
C ASP A 46 11.80 12.62 -2.43
N GLN A 47 11.88 12.18 -3.69
CA GLN A 47 12.08 10.77 -4.05
C GLN A 47 13.41 10.16 -3.57
N SER A 48 14.41 10.99 -3.24
CA SER A 48 15.69 10.54 -2.69
C SER A 48 15.63 10.37 -1.16
N GLY A 49 14.53 10.82 -0.53
CA GLY A 49 14.38 10.89 0.92
C GLY A 49 14.96 12.16 1.53
N LYS A 50 15.38 13.14 0.72
CA LYS A 50 15.81 14.45 1.22
C LYS A 50 14.60 15.19 1.76
N MET A 51 14.66 15.57 3.04
CA MET A 51 13.62 16.36 3.69
C MET A 51 13.49 17.74 3.05
N ILE A 52 12.28 18.08 2.60
CA ILE A 52 11.91 19.39 2.05
C ILE A 52 11.32 20.27 3.17
N TRP A 53 10.48 19.67 4.02
CA TRP A 53 9.87 20.34 5.17
C TRP A 53 9.46 19.32 6.24
N SER A 54 9.50 19.70 7.53
CA SER A 54 9.07 18.82 8.61
C SER A 54 8.59 19.57 9.86
N LEU A 55 7.81 18.87 10.67
CA LEU A 55 7.38 19.27 12.01
C LEU A 55 7.39 18.01 12.89
N ASN A 56 8.15 18.01 13.97
CA ASN A 56 8.26 16.89 14.92
C ASN A 56 8.38 15.49 14.24
N PRO A 57 9.28 15.31 13.26
CA PRO A 57 9.31 14.10 12.43
C PRO A 57 9.60 12.82 13.23
N ASP A 58 10.28 12.95 14.37
CA ASP A 58 10.67 11.82 15.24
C ASP A 58 9.73 11.64 16.45
N GLN A 59 8.63 12.41 16.51
CA GLN A 59 7.67 12.28 17.60
C GLN A 59 6.84 11.00 17.44
N TRP A 60 6.81 10.19 18.50
CA TRP A 60 5.93 9.03 18.56
C TRP A 60 4.47 9.46 18.65
N LEU A 61 3.68 9.04 17.66
CA LEU A 61 2.24 9.30 17.57
C LEU A 61 1.49 7.99 17.34
N MET A 62 0.19 7.97 17.64
CA MET A 62 -0.67 6.84 17.30
C MET A 62 -0.97 6.86 15.80
N PRO A 63 -0.53 5.86 15.01
CA PRO A 63 -0.61 5.92 13.55
C PRO A 63 -2.01 5.61 12.99
N ALA A 64 -2.94 5.14 13.83
CA ALA A 64 -4.22 4.58 13.41
C ALA A 64 -4.02 3.60 12.24
N SER A 65 -4.77 3.74 11.15
CA SER A 65 -4.64 2.87 9.98
C SER A 65 -3.34 3.03 9.20
N ALA A 66 -2.52 4.06 9.44
CA ALA A 66 -1.22 4.19 8.76
C ALA A 66 -0.26 3.04 9.09
N VAL A 67 -0.47 2.32 10.21
CA VAL A 67 0.25 1.08 10.53
C VAL A 67 0.13 0.01 9.44
N LYS A 68 -0.96 0.04 8.64
CA LYS A 68 -1.19 -0.89 7.53
C LYS A 68 -0.11 -0.78 6.45
N LEU A 69 0.57 0.35 6.31
CA LEU A 69 1.71 0.49 5.39
C LEU A 69 2.83 -0.48 5.77
N PHE A 70 3.14 -0.61 7.07
CA PHE A 70 4.15 -1.53 7.57
C PHE A 70 3.70 -2.99 7.43
N THR A 71 2.48 -3.32 7.86
CA THR A 71 1.95 -4.69 7.74
C THR A 71 1.90 -5.14 6.28
N THR A 72 1.46 -4.27 5.36
CA THR A 72 1.37 -4.60 3.93
C THR A 72 2.75 -4.73 3.29
N GLY A 73 3.68 -3.82 3.61
CA GLY A 73 5.06 -3.90 3.13
C GLY A 73 5.74 -5.19 3.57
N TYR A 74 5.60 -5.55 4.85
CA TYR A 74 6.12 -6.81 5.40
C TYR A 74 5.45 -8.04 4.79
N ALA A 75 4.11 -8.06 4.69
CA ALA A 75 3.39 -9.17 4.07
C ALA A 75 3.84 -9.38 2.62
N ARG A 76 4.04 -8.29 1.85
CA ARG A 76 4.53 -8.37 0.48
C ARG A 76 5.97 -8.86 0.38
N SER A 77 6.86 -8.48 1.31
CA SER A 77 8.26 -8.94 1.31
C SER A 77 8.39 -10.42 1.66
N VAL A 78 7.54 -10.93 2.54
CA VAL A 78 7.56 -12.35 2.96
C VAL A 78 6.77 -13.25 2.00
N LEU A 79 5.58 -12.83 1.56
CA LEU A 79 4.67 -13.68 0.79
C LEU A 79 4.77 -13.46 -0.73
N GLY A 80 5.28 -12.31 -1.17
CA GLY A 80 5.26 -11.89 -2.57
C GLY A 80 3.93 -11.28 -3.01
N GLY A 81 3.94 -10.60 -4.17
CA GLY A 81 2.76 -9.92 -4.71
C GLY A 81 1.68 -10.85 -5.29
N THR A 82 1.99 -12.12 -5.50
CA THR A 82 1.10 -13.13 -6.09
C THR A 82 0.61 -14.16 -5.07
N ALA A 83 0.87 -13.95 -3.79
CA ALA A 83 0.47 -14.87 -2.73
C ALA A 83 -1.04 -15.18 -2.79
N ARG A 84 -1.39 -16.44 -2.53
CA ARG A 84 -2.77 -16.93 -2.41
C ARG A 84 -2.89 -17.81 -1.17
N ARG A 85 -4.09 -17.85 -0.59
CA ARG A 85 -4.46 -18.79 0.49
C ARG A 85 -5.55 -19.70 -0.05
N ALA A 86 -5.30 -21.00 -0.02
CA ALA A 86 -6.25 -21.98 -0.55
C ALA A 86 -7.17 -22.47 0.56
N THR A 87 -8.46 -22.49 0.27
CA THR A 87 -9.45 -23.23 1.07
C THR A 87 -9.73 -24.56 0.37
N ARG A 88 -9.68 -25.69 1.09
CA ARG A 88 -9.78 -27.03 0.47
C ARG A 88 -10.85 -27.87 1.15
N VAL A 89 -11.56 -28.69 0.37
CA VAL A 89 -12.31 -29.83 0.91
C VAL A 89 -11.37 -31.03 0.91
N VAL A 90 -11.20 -31.65 2.08
CA VAL A 90 -10.35 -32.83 2.28
C VAL A 90 -11.20 -33.97 2.83
N GLY A 91 -10.88 -35.21 2.48
CA GLY A 91 -11.68 -36.36 2.88
C GLY A 91 -10.86 -37.62 3.11
N ALA A 92 -11.37 -38.45 4.02
CA ALA A 92 -10.93 -39.82 4.22
C ALA A 92 -12.10 -40.76 3.89
N GLY A 93 -12.08 -41.33 2.70
CA GLY A 93 -13.19 -42.06 2.11
C GLY A 93 -13.01 -42.29 0.62
N VAL A 94 -14.07 -42.74 -0.04
CA VAL A 94 -14.10 -43.01 -1.49
C VAL A 94 -15.40 -42.50 -2.11
N VAL A 95 -15.37 -42.17 -3.39
CA VAL A 95 -16.59 -41.88 -4.16
C VAL A 95 -17.21 -43.22 -4.59
N ASP A 96 -18.47 -43.47 -4.24
CA ASP A 96 -19.30 -44.47 -4.88
C ASP A 96 -19.62 -44.00 -6.30
N THR A 97 -18.94 -44.56 -7.30
CA THR A 97 -19.10 -44.14 -8.71
C THR A 97 -20.44 -44.52 -9.32
N LEU A 98 -21.21 -45.43 -8.70
CA LEU A 98 -22.54 -45.81 -9.18
C LEU A 98 -23.61 -44.83 -8.69
N ARG A 99 -23.48 -44.34 -7.45
CA ARG A 99 -24.44 -43.41 -6.83
C ARG A 99 -24.01 -41.94 -6.89
N GLY A 100 -22.72 -41.67 -7.11
CA GLY A 100 -22.13 -40.34 -7.03
C GLY A 100 -21.97 -39.82 -5.60
N GLU A 101 -21.97 -40.71 -4.60
CA GLU A 101 -21.93 -40.35 -3.18
C GLU A 101 -20.52 -40.47 -2.59
N TRP A 102 -20.17 -39.60 -1.64
CA TRP A 102 -18.94 -39.76 -0.85
C TRP A 102 -19.19 -40.67 0.35
N LEU A 103 -18.42 -41.76 0.46
CA LEU A 103 -18.46 -42.70 1.57
C LEU A 103 -17.25 -42.48 2.48
N GLY A 104 -17.47 -41.76 3.57
CA GLY A 104 -16.43 -41.48 4.58
C GLY A 104 -16.55 -40.08 5.16
N ASN A 105 -15.55 -39.68 5.93
CA ASN A 105 -15.50 -38.36 6.54
C ASN A 105 -14.93 -37.34 5.55
N TRP A 106 -15.40 -36.10 5.62
CA TRP A 106 -14.79 -34.97 4.95
C TRP A 106 -14.78 -33.75 5.86
N ALA A 107 -13.87 -32.83 5.58
CA ALA A 107 -13.71 -31.58 6.31
C ALA A 107 -13.34 -30.44 5.35
N LEU A 108 -13.57 -29.22 5.82
CA LEU A 108 -13.10 -28.00 5.17
C LEU A 108 -11.80 -27.54 5.85
N GLU A 109 -10.69 -27.56 5.11
CA GLU A 109 -9.40 -27.01 5.54
C GLU A 109 -9.37 -25.50 5.26
N LEU A 110 -9.40 -24.69 6.32
CA LEU A 110 -9.33 -23.24 6.27
C LEU A 110 -7.89 -22.77 6.50
N ASN A 111 -7.32 -22.03 5.54
CA ASN A 111 -5.94 -21.53 5.61
C ASN A 111 -5.84 -19.99 5.70
N GLY A 112 -6.90 -19.34 6.18
CA GLY A 112 -6.94 -17.89 6.38
C GLY A 112 -7.10 -17.08 5.09
N ASP A 113 -7.90 -17.58 4.14
CA ASP A 113 -8.36 -16.77 3.00
C ASP A 113 -9.37 -15.73 3.50
N PRO A 114 -9.03 -14.42 3.50
CA PRO A 114 -9.92 -13.38 3.98
C PRO A 114 -11.05 -13.05 3.00
N SER A 115 -11.02 -13.62 1.79
CA SER A 115 -12.02 -13.44 0.73
C SER A 115 -12.99 -14.63 0.58
N PHE A 116 -12.92 -15.61 1.48
CA PHE A 116 -13.83 -16.76 1.44
C PHE A 116 -15.24 -16.36 1.91
N GLU A 117 -16.18 -16.29 0.97
CA GLU A 117 -17.55 -15.86 1.19
C GLU A 117 -18.58 -16.75 0.45
N ARG A 118 -19.87 -16.51 0.68
CA ARG A 118 -20.94 -17.25 -0.02
C ARG A 118 -20.97 -16.88 -1.50
N ALA A 119 -21.29 -17.85 -2.36
CA ALA A 119 -21.59 -17.57 -3.76
C ALA A 119 -22.82 -16.65 -3.88
N ALA A 120 -22.75 -15.69 -4.81
CA ALA A 120 -23.83 -14.78 -5.15
C ALA A 120 -24.97 -15.48 -5.91
#